data_AF-A0A2P6NWG8-F1
#
_entry.id   AF-A0A2P6NWG8-F1
#
_cell.length_a   1.000
_cell.length_b   1.000
_cell.length_c   1.000
_cell.angle_alpha   90.00
_cell.angle_beta   90.00
_cell.angle_gamma   90.00
#
_symmetry.space_group_name_H-M   'P 1'
#
loop_
_entity.id
_entity.type
_entity.pdbx_description
1 polymer ?
#
loop_
_entity_poly.entity_id
_entity_poly.type
_entity_poly.pdbx_seq_one_letter_code
_entity_poly.pdbx_strand_id
1 'polypeptide(L)'
;MEAQQQSKVKLNREDCPTTKVTVYSGSAEITRGLTTRVKPGVTKITLNGISSQFQQESVRISGASSGVTVLEVTSRTKARKEKKIQVDPERTKQMEELRAQLIQLTDEAKRIEEERDWMVDWSKQLLKPDKNSATGEQVVAEYMRFYRTATSELDARKRQNAQDQRYVQNKLNSPAPLHVSQLNEKKTSNPPSAIHTQFIFTLATDEKEESEISVLFTYMVNRATWSPSYDIRLVDETIKLSYFGVIQNNTEEDWEDALISLSSSKPTTGIHPPQLKTKNIMKKEDMPKPIIALSGCAPPLPRPTISAMVHRTAPAMQMYSALPAPVAMSITPPPSTSVNSSISSSFQISRSYSLPSDGLDHKVLIHSCITKSRLSYEIVPRMQEKAYLKASINNNTNMPLLAGPSSMFIEGSFIAKERMKLVNVDEDFVVFLGPDPSIRVTYKHLGFNSDSKGIFKKKNQLEVKTKIFVENTKKLPVEVSVYEQLPKSSDAKVIVTLSKPETGKECRITEANNIKWEQSVKRGETVTLETNYTVQWPLEMEIDQESLI
;
A
#
# COMPACT_ATOMS: atom_id res chain seq x y z
N MET A 1 -56.29 -17.30 30.19
CA MET A 1 -55.05 -16.80 29.55
C MET A 1 -53.89 -17.39 30.33
N GLU A 2 -53.45 -18.59 29.97
CA GLU A 2 -52.24 -19.18 30.54
C GLU A 2 -51.03 -18.39 30.02
N ALA A 3 -50.19 -17.91 30.93
CA ALA A 3 -48.94 -17.28 30.57
C ALA A 3 -48.07 -18.35 29.88
N GLN A 4 -47.87 -18.25 28.57
CA GLN A 4 -46.92 -19.11 27.85
C GLN A 4 -45.58 -19.05 28.58
N GLN A 5 -45.15 -20.19 29.11
CA GLN A 5 -43.98 -20.29 29.99
C GLN A 5 -42.73 -20.06 29.16
N GLN A 6 -42.24 -18.81 29.14
CA GLN A 6 -41.07 -18.45 28.35
C GLN A 6 -39.81 -19.08 28.96
N SER A 7 -39.24 -20.06 28.26
CA SER A 7 -37.98 -20.69 28.68
C SER A 7 -36.82 -19.70 28.45
N LYS A 8 -35.75 -19.77 29.26
CA LYS A 8 -34.60 -18.86 29.17
C LYS A 8 -33.30 -19.66 29.06
N VAL A 9 -32.53 -19.41 28.01
CA VAL A 9 -31.19 -20.00 27.81
C VAL A 9 -30.17 -18.86 27.81
N LYS A 10 -29.08 -19.04 28.55
CA LYS A 10 -27.95 -18.09 28.57
C LYS A 10 -26.71 -18.80 28.04
N LEU A 11 -26.07 -18.17 27.07
CA LEU A 11 -24.90 -18.66 26.37
C LEU A 11 -23.82 -17.57 26.36
N ASN A 12 -22.58 -17.99 26.22
CA ASN A 12 -21.43 -17.15 25.94
C ASN A 12 -21.00 -17.33 24.48
N ARG A 13 -20.21 -16.39 23.96
CA ARG A 13 -19.66 -16.46 22.61
C ARG A 13 -18.95 -17.79 22.30
N GLU A 14 -18.28 -18.37 23.30
CA GLU A 14 -17.58 -19.66 23.23
C GLU A 14 -18.52 -20.83 22.93
N ASP A 15 -19.79 -20.75 23.35
CA ASP A 15 -20.81 -21.77 23.06
C ASP A 15 -21.30 -21.71 21.60
N CYS A 16 -20.91 -20.66 20.86
CA CYS A 16 -21.31 -20.38 19.50
C CYS A 16 -20.05 -20.19 18.61
N PRO A 17 -19.33 -21.26 18.25
CA PRO A 17 -18.09 -21.14 17.48
C PRO A 17 -18.29 -20.42 16.14
N THR A 18 -17.28 -19.65 15.75
CA THR A 18 -17.27 -18.97 14.45
C THR A 18 -17.08 -20.00 13.35
N THR A 19 -18.03 -20.13 12.43
CA THR A 19 -17.95 -21.10 11.32
C THR A 19 -17.43 -20.46 10.04
N LYS A 20 -17.86 -19.22 9.75
CA LYS A 20 -17.48 -18.48 8.55
C LYS A 20 -17.34 -16.99 8.85
N VAL A 21 -16.37 -16.35 8.21
CA VAL A 21 -16.21 -14.89 8.22
C VAL A 21 -16.05 -14.38 6.80
N THR A 22 -16.91 -13.45 6.40
CA THR A 22 -16.75 -12.70 5.14
C THR A 22 -16.22 -11.30 5.45
N VAL A 23 -14.97 -11.00 5.08
CA VAL A 23 -14.34 -9.71 5.33
C VAL A 23 -14.58 -8.76 4.15
N TYR A 24 -15.04 -7.55 4.45
CA TYR A 24 -15.25 -6.45 3.50
C TYR A 24 -14.26 -5.31 3.78
N SER A 25 -14.35 -4.23 3.00
CA SER A 25 -13.62 -2.98 3.28
C SER A 25 -14.26 -2.22 4.45
N GLY A 26 -13.85 -2.51 5.69
CA GLY A 26 -14.25 -1.77 6.91
C GLY A 26 -15.25 -2.49 7.81
N SER A 27 -15.76 -3.65 7.38
CA SER A 27 -16.62 -4.53 8.17
C SER A 27 -16.37 -6.01 7.87
N ALA A 28 -16.91 -6.89 8.70
CA ALA A 28 -16.98 -8.32 8.42
C ALA A 28 -18.38 -8.86 8.76
N GLU A 29 -18.85 -9.83 7.98
CA GLU A 29 -20.01 -10.66 8.31
C GLU A 29 -19.52 -11.92 9.02
N ILE A 30 -19.98 -12.15 10.24
CA ILE A 30 -19.64 -13.31 11.05
C ILE A 30 -20.84 -14.25 11.05
N THR A 31 -20.60 -15.53 10.71
CA THR A 31 -21.53 -16.63 10.93
C THR A 31 -21.05 -17.50 12.09
N ARG A 32 -21.91 -17.74 13.07
CA ARG A 32 -21.70 -18.64 14.20
C ARG A 32 -22.71 -19.77 14.17
N GLY A 33 -22.28 -20.98 14.52
CA GLY A 33 -23.16 -22.12 14.72
C GLY A 33 -23.59 -22.21 16.17
N LEU A 34 -24.88 -22.42 16.43
CA LEU A 34 -25.41 -22.71 17.75
C LEU A 34 -26.22 -24.01 17.70
N THR A 35 -25.87 -24.96 18.57
CA THR A 35 -26.67 -26.15 18.83
C THR A 35 -27.15 -26.10 20.28
N THR A 36 -28.46 -26.14 20.52
CA THR A 36 -29.02 -26.08 21.87
C THR A 36 -30.32 -26.86 21.95
N ARG A 37 -30.66 -27.36 23.15
CA ARG A 37 -31.97 -27.95 23.44
C ARG A 37 -32.96 -26.85 23.81
N VAL A 38 -34.18 -26.95 23.27
CA VAL A 38 -35.26 -26.00 23.51
C VAL A 38 -36.56 -26.73 23.82
N LYS A 39 -37.33 -26.17 24.75
CA LYS A 39 -38.65 -26.68 25.11
C LYS A 39 -39.72 -26.14 24.16
N PRO A 40 -40.85 -26.85 24.00
CA PRO A 40 -42.00 -26.38 23.23
C PRO A 40 -42.41 -24.95 23.58
N GLY A 41 -42.78 -24.16 22.57
CA GLY A 41 -43.22 -22.78 22.73
C GLY A 41 -42.11 -21.74 22.57
N VAL A 42 -42.14 -20.69 23.41
CA VAL A 42 -41.26 -19.52 23.24
C VAL A 42 -40.03 -19.62 24.13
N THR A 43 -38.85 -19.61 23.52
CA THR A 43 -37.55 -19.67 24.20
C THR A 43 -36.77 -18.38 23.96
N LYS A 44 -36.35 -17.73 25.05
CA LYS A 44 -35.52 -16.54 25.04
C LYS A 44 -34.05 -16.90 25.24
N ILE A 45 -33.23 -16.67 24.23
CA ILE A 45 -31.80 -16.95 24.25
C ILE A 45 -31.04 -15.63 24.46
N THR A 46 -30.08 -15.62 25.39
CA THR A 46 -29.18 -14.49 25.66
C THR A 46 -27.75 -14.93 25.42
N LEU A 47 -27.10 -14.32 24.43
CA LEU A 47 -25.70 -14.53 24.07
C LEU A 47 -24.84 -13.38 24.62
N ASN A 48 -23.85 -13.71 25.44
CA ASN A 48 -22.90 -12.76 26.03
C ASN A 48 -21.57 -12.75 25.28
N GLY A 49 -20.85 -11.63 25.34
CA GLY A 49 -19.47 -11.54 24.83
C GLY A 49 -19.38 -11.33 23.32
N ILE A 50 -20.44 -10.77 22.72
CA ILE A 50 -20.38 -10.28 21.33
C ILE A 50 -19.71 -8.90 21.32
N SER A 51 -18.99 -8.62 20.25
CA SER A 51 -18.36 -7.33 19.97
C SER A 51 -19.27 -6.14 20.28
N SER A 52 -18.72 -5.06 20.81
CA SER A 52 -19.41 -3.77 20.88
C SER A 52 -19.55 -3.10 19.51
N GLN A 53 -18.82 -3.59 18.50
CA GLN A 53 -18.82 -3.09 17.11
C GLN A 53 -19.88 -3.75 16.23
N PHE A 54 -20.74 -4.62 16.77
CA PHE A 54 -21.79 -5.30 16.00
C PHE A 54 -22.87 -4.31 15.50
N GLN A 55 -23.45 -4.59 14.35
CA GLN A 55 -24.57 -3.83 13.78
C GLN A 55 -25.89 -4.56 14.06
N GLN A 56 -26.77 -3.96 14.87
CA GLN A 56 -27.99 -4.62 15.32
C GLN A 56 -28.96 -4.96 14.18
N GLU A 57 -29.05 -4.11 13.17
CA GLU A 57 -29.97 -4.25 12.04
C GLU A 57 -29.52 -5.33 11.03
N SER A 58 -28.27 -5.79 11.15
CA SER A 58 -27.69 -6.77 10.22
C SER A 58 -28.00 -8.22 10.57
N VAL A 59 -28.57 -8.44 11.75
CA VAL A 59 -28.65 -9.76 12.35
C VAL A 59 -29.66 -10.65 11.64
N ARG A 60 -29.24 -11.86 11.30
CA ARG A 60 -30.04 -12.89 10.62
C ARG A 60 -29.83 -14.22 11.31
N ILE A 61 -30.91 -14.98 11.47
CA ILE A 61 -30.86 -16.35 11.94
C ILE A 61 -31.38 -17.23 10.81
N SER A 62 -30.63 -18.27 10.45
CA SER A 62 -30.98 -19.22 9.41
C SER A 62 -30.71 -20.65 9.88
N GLY A 63 -31.17 -21.65 9.11
CA GLY A 63 -30.81 -23.05 9.36
C GLY A 63 -31.65 -23.78 10.42
N ALA A 64 -32.80 -23.22 10.82
CA ALA A 64 -33.75 -23.93 11.64
C ALA A 64 -34.12 -25.30 11.02
N SER A 65 -33.96 -26.38 11.78
CA SER A 65 -34.81 -27.55 11.63
C SER A 65 -36.27 -27.09 11.53
N SER A 66 -37.08 -27.71 10.66
CA SER A 66 -38.46 -27.30 10.39
C SER A 66 -39.22 -26.97 11.68
N GLY A 67 -39.76 -25.75 11.81
CA GLY A 67 -40.58 -25.36 12.97
C GLY A 67 -39.98 -24.34 13.95
N VAL A 68 -38.85 -23.69 13.64
CA VAL A 68 -38.32 -22.56 14.46
C VAL A 68 -38.55 -21.21 13.76
N THR A 69 -39.23 -20.29 14.46
CA THR A 69 -39.46 -18.91 13.99
C THR A 69 -38.76 -17.91 14.91
N VAL A 70 -38.07 -16.93 14.34
CA VAL A 70 -37.47 -15.82 15.09
C VAL A 70 -38.55 -14.77 15.34
N LEU A 71 -38.89 -14.53 16.61
CA LEU A 71 -39.91 -13.55 16.98
C LEU A 71 -39.32 -12.16 17.18
N GLU A 72 -38.15 -12.08 17.83
CA GLU A 72 -37.58 -10.80 18.24
C GLU A 72 -36.05 -10.88 18.32
N VAL A 73 -35.39 -9.80 17.91
CA VAL A 73 -33.95 -9.59 18.07
C VAL A 73 -33.72 -8.25 18.77
N THR A 74 -33.11 -8.29 19.95
CA THR A 74 -32.77 -7.10 20.74
C THR A 74 -31.32 -7.16 21.24
N SER A 75 -30.75 -6.00 21.50
CA SER A 75 -29.44 -5.90 22.14
C SER A 75 -29.54 -5.08 23.43
N ARG A 76 -28.66 -5.38 24.38
CA ARG A 76 -28.50 -4.56 25.58
C ARG A 76 -27.03 -4.41 25.92
N THR A 77 -26.57 -3.18 25.86
CA THR A 77 -25.28 -2.77 26.42
C THR A 77 -25.41 -2.61 27.92
N LYS A 78 -24.65 -3.38 28.70
CA LYS A 78 -24.52 -3.17 30.16
C LYS A 78 -23.14 -2.65 30.49
N ALA A 79 -23.08 -1.52 31.19
CA ALA A 79 -21.86 -1.03 31.83
C ALA A 79 -21.50 -1.95 33.00
N ARG A 80 -20.27 -2.49 33.01
CA ARG A 80 -19.76 -3.29 34.12
C ARG A 80 -19.56 -2.40 35.36
N LYS A 81 -20.09 -2.82 36.53
CA LYS A 81 -19.60 -2.33 37.83
C LYS A 81 -18.25 -2.99 38.11
N GLU A 82 -17.21 -2.18 38.24
CA GLU A 82 -15.82 -2.63 38.41
C GLU A 82 -15.65 -3.57 39.61
N LYS A 83 -14.99 -4.72 39.39
CA LYS A 83 -14.21 -5.38 40.46
C LYS A 83 -12.80 -4.80 40.33
N LYS A 84 -12.32 -4.13 41.38
CA LYS A 84 -10.94 -3.59 41.43
C LYS A 84 -9.95 -4.73 41.16
N ILE A 85 -9.28 -4.66 40.02
CA ILE A 85 -8.10 -5.49 39.74
C ILE A 85 -6.94 -4.82 40.51
N GLN A 86 -6.31 -5.54 41.43
CA GLN A 86 -5.07 -5.07 42.05
C GLN A 86 -3.98 -5.09 40.97
N VAL A 87 -3.61 -3.90 40.49
CA VAL A 87 -2.47 -3.71 39.60
C VAL A 87 -1.21 -3.71 40.46
N ASP A 88 -0.26 -4.58 40.14
CA ASP A 88 1.04 -4.65 40.79
C ASP A 88 1.83 -3.33 40.58
N PRO A 89 2.08 -2.53 41.64
CA PRO A 89 2.73 -1.22 41.53
C PRO A 89 4.18 -1.31 41.02
N GLU A 90 4.87 -2.41 41.30
CA GLU A 90 6.25 -2.66 40.85
C GLU A 90 6.31 -2.71 39.31
N ARG A 91 5.32 -3.37 38.70
CA ARG A 91 5.22 -3.54 37.26
C ARG A 91 4.84 -2.24 36.54
N THR A 92 3.96 -1.43 37.13
CA THR A 92 3.65 -0.11 36.56
C THR A 92 4.88 0.79 36.53
N LYS A 93 5.71 0.71 37.57
CA LYS A 93 6.97 1.47 37.63
C LYS A 93 7.96 1.00 36.55
N GLN A 94 8.11 -0.30 36.35
CA GLN A 94 8.95 -0.85 35.27
C GLN A 94 8.51 -0.41 33.86
N MET A 95 7.20 -0.36 33.61
CA MET A 95 6.66 0.10 32.32
C MET A 95 6.85 1.61 32.10
N GLU A 96 6.72 2.40 33.17
CA GLU A 96 7.00 3.84 33.15
C GLU A 96 8.48 4.11 32.86
N GLU A 97 9.38 3.35 33.50
CA GLU A 97 10.83 3.42 33.30
C GLU A 97 11.22 3.06 31.86
N LEU A 98 10.67 1.99 31.29
CA LEU A 98 10.91 1.61 29.88
C LEU A 98 10.38 2.66 28.90
N ARG A 99 9.25 3.31 29.19
CA ARG A 99 8.73 4.43 28.38
C ARG A 99 9.62 5.67 28.47
N ALA A 100 10.11 6.00 29.66
CA ALA A 100 11.05 7.09 29.85
C ALA A 100 12.37 6.84 29.10
N GLN A 101 12.88 5.60 29.12
CA GLN A 101 14.05 5.20 28.33
C GLN A 101 13.82 5.37 26.82
N LEU A 102 12.64 5.00 26.31
CA LEU A 102 12.31 5.17 24.89
C LEU A 102 12.27 6.65 24.49
N ILE A 103 11.74 7.52 25.36
CA ILE A 103 11.75 8.97 25.13
C ILE A 103 13.20 9.49 25.07
N GLN A 104 14.05 9.11 26.03
CA GLN A 104 15.46 9.50 26.03
C GLN A 104 16.18 9.06 24.76
N LEU A 105 15.97 7.82 24.31
CA LEU A 105 16.55 7.31 23.07
C LEU A 105 16.00 8.02 21.83
N THR A 106 14.75 8.48 21.85
CA THR A 106 14.16 9.26 20.75
C THR A 106 14.78 10.66 20.67
N ASP A 107 14.97 11.31 21.82
CA ASP A 107 15.63 12.62 21.90
C ASP A 107 17.11 12.51 21.46
N GLU A 108 17.79 11.43 21.84
CA GLU A 108 19.15 11.11 21.41
C GLU A 108 19.24 10.94 19.88
N ALA A 109 18.29 10.22 19.27
CA ALA A 109 18.23 10.06 17.81
C ALA A 109 18.04 11.41 17.10
N LYS A 110 17.23 12.29 17.69
CA LYS A 110 17.03 13.64 17.17
C LYS A 110 18.30 14.48 17.25
N ARG A 111 19.03 14.45 18.37
CA ARG A 111 20.33 15.12 18.54
C ARG A 111 21.35 14.63 17.50
N ILE A 112 21.43 13.33 17.26
CA ILE A 112 22.33 12.74 16.25
C ILE A 112 22.00 13.27 14.84
N GLU A 113 20.72 13.43 14.52
CA GLU A 113 20.29 13.97 13.21
C GLU A 113 20.61 15.46 13.08
N GLU A 114 20.38 16.25 14.14
CA GLU A 114 20.74 17.68 14.20
C GLU A 114 22.27 17.88 14.05
N GLU A 115 23.08 17.04 14.70
CA GLU A 115 24.55 17.06 14.57
C GLU A 115 25.02 16.75 13.14
N ARG A 116 24.37 15.78 12.49
CA ARG A 116 24.62 15.46 11.08
C ARG A 116 24.22 16.61 10.14
N ASP A 117 23.07 17.23 10.38
CA ASP A 117 22.58 18.34 9.56
C ASP A 117 23.47 19.58 9.73
N TRP A 118 23.95 19.84 10.94
CA TRP A 118 24.96 20.86 11.20
C TRP A 118 26.25 20.60 10.41
N MET A 119 26.73 19.35 10.36
CA MET A 119 27.92 19.00 9.56
C MET A 119 27.71 19.23 8.05
N VAL A 120 26.52 18.93 7.53
CA VAL A 120 26.16 19.16 6.12
C VAL A 120 26.01 20.64 5.82
N ASP A 121 25.49 21.44 6.75
CA ASP A 121 25.41 22.89 6.55
C ASP A 121 26.80 23.53 6.61
N TRP A 122 27.62 23.13 7.58
CA TRP A 122 29.00 23.58 7.71
C TRP A 122 29.84 23.19 6.48
N SER A 123 29.61 22.02 5.88
CA SER A 123 30.26 21.60 4.62
C SER A 123 29.95 22.56 3.47
N LYS A 124 28.70 23.02 3.37
CA LYS A 124 28.27 23.98 2.33
C LYS A 124 28.88 25.36 2.52
N GLN A 125 29.13 25.76 3.77
CA GLN A 125 29.78 27.04 4.08
C GLN A 125 31.27 27.03 3.71
N LEU A 126 31.96 25.90 3.93
CA LEU A 126 33.37 25.71 3.59
C LEU A 126 33.62 25.55 2.08
N LEU A 127 32.66 25.05 1.31
CA LEU A 127 32.76 24.86 -0.15
C LEU A 127 32.44 26.14 -0.97
N LYS A 128 32.31 27.31 -0.33
CA LYS A 128 32.22 28.58 -1.03
C LYS A 128 33.61 28.95 -1.60
N PRO A 129 33.76 29.17 -2.91
CA PRO A 129 35.08 29.35 -3.51
C PRO A 129 35.66 30.72 -3.17
N ASP A 130 36.76 30.76 -2.42
CA ASP A 130 37.67 31.91 -2.44
C ASP A 130 38.84 31.60 -3.37
N LYS A 131 39.03 32.43 -4.40
CA LYS A 131 39.86 32.13 -5.57
C LYS A 131 41.37 32.24 -5.32
N ASN A 132 41.81 32.57 -4.11
CA ASN A 132 43.22 32.87 -3.82
C ASN A 132 43.76 32.20 -2.54
N SER A 133 43.93 30.87 -2.51
CA SER A 133 45.06 30.30 -1.74
C SER A 133 45.42 28.88 -2.17
N ALA A 134 46.72 28.63 -2.36
CA ALA A 134 47.30 27.29 -2.58
C ALA A 134 47.23 26.39 -1.32
N THR A 135 46.66 26.89 -0.22
CA THR A 135 46.35 26.16 1.01
C THR A 135 45.03 25.37 0.96
N GLY A 136 44.23 25.52 -0.10
CA GLY A 136 42.90 24.91 -0.22
C GLY A 136 42.88 23.37 -0.30
N GLU A 137 43.85 22.74 -0.95
CA GLU A 137 43.81 21.28 -1.20
C GLU A 137 44.14 20.45 0.07
N GLN A 138 45.08 20.90 0.89
CA GLN A 138 45.38 20.27 2.18
C GLN A 138 44.24 20.45 3.18
N VAL A 139 43.64 21.64 3.25
CA VAL A 139 42.48 21.93 4.09
C VAL A 139 41.27 21.09 3.67
N VAL A 140 41.04 20.91 2.36
CA VAL A 140 39.98 20.03 1.84
C VAL A 140 40.28 18.56 2.15
N ALA A 141 41.53 18.09 2.04
CA ALA A 141 41.89 16.71 2.35
C ALA A 141 41.72 16.39 3.85
N GLU A 142 42.13 17.31 4.73
CA GLU A 142 41.97 17.20 6.18
C GLU A 142 40.49 17.27 6.58
N TYR A 143 39.73 18.18 5.96
CA TYR A 143 38.27 18.25 6.10
C TYR A 143 37.59 16.96 5.66
N MET A 144 37.93 16.40 4.50
CA MET A 144 37.34 15.15 4.01
C MET A 144 37.71 13.96 4.90
N ARG A 145 38.84 14.01 5.61
CA ARG A 145 39.22 13.00 6.61
C ARG A 145 38.41 13.15 7.90
N PHE A 146 38.29 14.37 8.43
CA PHE A 146 37.43 14.68 9.58
C PHE A 146 35.98 14.31 9.28
N TYR A 147 35.44 14.74 8.14
CA TYR A 147 34.07 14.47 7.70
C TYR A 147 33.80 12.96 7.62
N ARG A 148 34.67 12.18 6.96
CA ARG A 148 34.56 10.71 6.92
C ARG A 148 34.60 10.06 8.30
N THR A 149 35.41 10.58 9.23
CA THR A 149 35.53 10.04 10.59
C THR A 149 34.31 10.36 11.43
N ALA A 150 33.89 11.63 11.47
CA ALA A 150 32.73 12.11 12.22
C ALA A 150 31.41 11.53 11.67
N THR A 151 31.25 11.41 10.34
CA THR A 151 30.07 10.73 9.76
C THR A 151 30.03 9.24 10.11
N SER A 152 31.17 8.55 10.09
CA SER A 152 31.24 7.14 10.51
C SER A 152 30.87 6.97 11.98
N GLU A 153 31.28 7.90 12.85
CA GLU A 153 30.94 7.92 14.27
C GLU A 153 29.45 8.19 14.50
N LEU A 154 28.87 9.19 13.81
CA LEU A 154 27.44 9.48 13.86
C LEU A 154 26.60 8.30 13.35
N ASP A 155 27.01 7.65 12.28
CA ASP A 155 26.34 6.46 11.76
C ASP A 155 26.41 5.28 12.75
N ALA A 156 27.53 5.12 13.46
CA ALA A 156 27.66 4.12 14.52
C ALA A 156 26.72 4.42 15.70
N ARG A 157 26.71 5.66 16.19
CA ARG A 157 25.79 6.13 17.25
C ARG A 157 24.33 5.95 16.85
N LYS A 158 23.98 6.27 15.59
CA LYS A 158 22.62 6.08 15.04
C LYS A 158 22.21 4.61 14.99
N ARG A 159 23.11 3.71 14.58
CA ARG A 159 22.86 2.27 14.58
C ARG A 159 22.66 1.74 16.00
N GLN A 160 23.51 2.15 16.95
CA GLN A 160 23.41 1.74 18.34
C GLN A 160 22.08 2.20 18.95
N ASN A 161 21.73 3.48 18.79
CA ASN A 161 20.47 4.02 19.28
C ASN A 161 19.25 3.28 18.71
N ALA A 162 19.26 2.96 17.41
CA ALA A 162 18.20 2.19 16.79
C ALA A 162 18.09 0.75 17.33
N GLN A 163 19.21 0.12 17.71
CA GLN A 163 19.21 -1.19 18.37
C GLN A 163 18.62 -1.09 19.79
N ASP A 164 19.01 -0.08 20.56
CA ASP A 164 18.52 0.14 21.92
C ASP A 164 17.01 0.44 21.94
N GLN A 165 16.53 1.26 20.99
CA GLN A 165 15.10 1.51 20.79
C GLN A 165 14.34 0.22 20.50
N ARG A 166 14.86 -0.64 19.63
CA ARG A 166 14.25 -1.96 19.33
C ARG A 166 14.24 -2.87 20.54
N TYR A 167 15.31 -2.89 21.33
CA TYR A 167 15.39 -3.69 22.55
C TYR A 167 14.34 -3.26 23.59
N VAL A 168 14.24 -1.94 23.85
CA VAL A 168 13.24 -1.37 24.77
C VAL A 168 11.82 -1.61 24.24
N GLN A 169 11.60 -1.44 22.93
CA GLN A 169 10.31 -1.71 22.30
C GLN A 169 9.91 -3.20 22.37
N ASN A 170 10.87 -4.11 22.22
CA ASN A 170 10.63 -5.55 22.38
C ASN A 170 10.29 -5.90 23.83
N LYS A 171 10.90 -5.24 24.83
CA LYS A 171 10.52 -5.40 26.24
C LYS A 171 9.12 -4.85 26.54
N LEU A 172 8.76 -3.73 25.93
CA LEU A 172 7.40 -3.16 25.98
C LEU A 172 6.36 -4.07 25.33
N ASN A 173 6.75 -4.78 24.26
CA ASN A 173 5.86 -5.62 23.45
C ASN A 173 5.90 -7.12 23.83
N SER A 174 6.83 -7.55 24.70
CA SER A 174 6.97 -8.96 25.08
C SER A 174 5.75 -9.42 25.88
N PRO A 175 4.96 -10.40 25.39
CA PRO A 175 3.82 -10.92 26.12
C PRO A 175 4.32 -11.87 27.22
N ALA A 176 4.27 -11.43 28.48
CA ALA A 176 4.12 -12.37 29.60
C ALA A 176 2.61 -12.67 29.76
N PRO A 177 2.21 -13.90 30.11
CA PRO A 177 0.87 -14.42 29.87
C PRO A 177 -0.20 -13.53 30.52
N LEU A 178 -1.18 -13.11 29.70
CA LEU A 178 -2.45 -12.47 30.07
C LEU A 178 -2.31 -11.21 30.95
N HIS A 179 -2.47 -10.01 30.37
CA HIS A 179 -3.10 -8.80 30.99
C HIS A 179 -2.90 -7.49 30.18
N VAL A 180 -2.25 -7.50 29.01
CA VAL A 180 -1.92 -6.24 28.29
C VAL A 180 -3.09 -5.60 27.53
N SER A 181 -4.28 -6.22 27.52
CA SER A 181 -5.49 -5.61 26.95
C SER A 181 -6.05 -4.44 27.79
N GLN A 182 -5.47 -4.10 28.95
CA GLN A 182 -6.01 -3.10 29.89
C GLN A 182 -5.13 -1.85 30.11
N LEU A 183 -4.01 -1.69 29.38
CA LEU A 183 -3.06 -0.59 29.62
C LEU A 183 -3.10 0.58 28.62
N ASN A 184 -3.83 0.45 27.49
CA ASN A 184 -4.05 1.56 26.55
C ASN A 184 -5.30 2.41 26.86
N GLU A 185 -6.10 2.06 27.87
CA GLU A 185 -7.34 2.77 28.25
C GLU A 185 -7.13 4.02 29.14
N LYS A 186 -5.88 4.37 29.52
CA LYS A 186 -5.62 5.41 30.55
C LYS A 186 -5.22 6.81 30.05
N LYS A 187 -5.25 7.12 28.75
CA LYS A 187 -4.94 8.49 28.25
C LYS A 187 -6.11 9.28 27.68
N THR A 188 -7.34 8.75 27.74
CA THR A 188 -8.56 9.55 27.47
C THR A 188 -9.32 9.72 28.77
N SER A 189 -9.56 10.97 29.17
CA SER A 189 -10.48 11.32 30.25
C SER A 189 -11.84 10.66 29.98
N ASN A 190 -12.23 9.76 30.88
CA ASN A 190 -13.28 8.73 30.79
C ASN A 190 -12.88 7.45 30.03
N PRO A 191 -12.61 6.32 30.74
CA PRO A 191 -12.63 5.02 30.09
C PRO A 191 -14.10 4.70 29.71
N PRO A 192 -14.40 4.20 28.49
CA PRO A 192 -15.62 3.46 28.30
C PRO A 192 -15.52 2.25 29.22
N SER A 193 -16.44 2.16 30.18
CA SER A 193 -16.65 0.95 30.97
C SER A 193 -16.66 -0.23 30.00
N ALA A 194 -15.96 -1.33 30.29
CA ALA A 194 -16.02 -2.53 29.45
C ALA A 194 -17.49 -2.91 29.23
N ILE A 195 -18.02 -2.53 28.07
CA ILE A 195 -19.40 -2.71 27.67
C ILE A 195 -19.52 -4.19 27.37
N HIS A 196 -20.28 -4.92 28.18
CA HIS A 196 -20.75 -6.23 27.75
C HIS A 196 -22.01 -6.01 26.95
N THR A 197 -21.89 -6.15 25.64
CA THR A 197 -23.04 -6.28 24.75
C THR A 197 -23.66 -7.65 24.99
N GLN A 198 -24.90 -7.67 25.46
CA GLN A 198 -25.72 -8.86 25.46
C GLN A 198 -26.59 -8.82 24.22
N PHE A 199 -26.52 -9.88 23.43
CA PHE A 199 -27.40 -10.09 22.31
C PHE A 199 -28.53 -11.03 22.75
N ILE A 200 -29.78 -10.63 22.53
CA ILE A 200 -30.96 -11.34 23.04
C ILE A 200 -31.88 -11.61 21.87
N PHE A 201 -32.23 -12.87 21.65
CA PHE A 201 -33.19 -13.24 20.62
C PHE A 201 -34.22 -14.21 21.17
N THR A 202 -35.43 -14.09 20.67
CA THR A 202 -36.57 -14.90 21.08
C THR A 202 -36.94 -15.83 19.92
N LEU A 203 -36.86 -17.13 20.16
CA LEU A 203 -37.26 -18.17 19.22
C LEU A 203 -38.62 -18.73 19.64
N ALA A 204 -39.48 -19.03 18.68
CA ALA A 204 -40.65 -19.88 18.86
C ALA A 204 -40.39 -21.22 18.19
N THR A 205 -40.70 -22.30 18.88
CA THR A 205 -40.61 -23.67 18.34
C THR A 205 -41.97 -24.35 18.36
N ASP A 206 -42.37 -24.89 17.22
CA ASP A 206 -43.62 -25.65 17.04
C ASP A 206 -43.50 -27.12 17.49
N GLU A 207 -42.32 -27.49 17.98
CA GLU A 207 -42.02 -28.83 18.49
C GLU A 207 -42.86 -29.15 19.73
N LYS A 208 -43.38 -30.39 19.80
CA LYS A 208 -44.27 -30.83 20.88
C LYS A 208 -43.52 -31.35 22.10
N GLU A 209 -42.24 -31.66 21.95
CA GLU A 209 -41.34 -32.13 23.00
C GLU A 209 -40.01 -31.35 22.98
N GLU A 210 -39.18 -31.51 24.00
CA GLU A 210 -37.87 -30.88 24.05
C GLU A 210 -36.96 -31.44 22.96
N SER A 211 -36.54 -30.58 22.05
CA SER A 211 -35.78 -30.97 20.86
C SER A 211 -34.46 -30.21 20.78
N GLU A 212 -33.49 -30.84 20.11
CA GLU A 212 -32.22 -30.20 19.78
C GLU A 212 -32.38 -29.42 18.48
N ILE A 213 -32.09 -28.12 18.53
CA ILE A 213 -32.12 -27.24 17.37
C ILE A 213 -30.71 -26.82 17.00
N SER A 214 -30.44 -26.76 15.71
CA SER A 214 -29.24 -26.15 15.14
C SER A 214 -29.64 -24.87 14.43
N VAL A 215 -28.97 -23.77 14.73
CA VAL A 215 -29.22 -22.47 14.10
C VAL A 215 -27.91 -21.80 13.72
N LEU A 216 -27.90 -21.11 12.60
CA LEU A 216 -26.80 -20.26 12.15
C LEU A 216 -27.15 -18.81 12.46
N PHE A 217 -26.27 -18.19 13.24
CA PHE A 217 -26.37 -16.79 13.62
C PHE A 217 -25.43 -15.96 12.75
N THR A 218 -25.95 -15.04 11.95
CA THR A 218 -25.17 -14.19 11.04
C THR A 218 -25.35 -12.72 11.41
N TYR A 219 -24.25 -11.97 11.52
CA TYR A 219 -24.27 -10.56 11.88
C TYR A 219 -23.04 -9.82 11.35
N MET A 220 -23.18 -8.51 11.16
CA MET A 220 -22.09 -7.63 10.73
C MET A 220 -21.39 -7.01 11.94
N VAL A 221 -20.06 -6.92 11.87
CA VAL A 221 -19.21 -6.17 12.80
C VAL A 221 -18.38 -5.14 12.05
N ASN A 222 -18.20 -3.96 12.66
CA ASN A 222 -17.31 -2.93 12.13
C ASN A 222 -15.86 -3.19 12.53
N ARG A 223 -14.91 -2.47 11.91
CA ARG A 223 -13.47 -2.48 12.23
C ARG A 223 -12.75 -3.79 11.87
N ALA A 224 -13.25 -4.50 10.86
CA ALA A 224 -12.45 -5.45 10.09
C ALA A 224 -12.19 -4.87 8.71
N THR A 225 -11.01 -5.07 8.14
CA THR A 225 -10.76 -4.68 6.76
C THR A 225 -9.81 -5.64 6.11
N TRP A 226 -9.82 -5.68 4.77
CA TRP A 226 -8.79 -6.38 4.03
C TRP A 226 -8.31 -5.56 2.82
N SER A 227 -7.12 -5.90 2.32
CA SER A 227 -6.58 -5.32 1.09
C SER A 227 -5.79 -6.36 0.27
N PRO A 228 -5.81 -6.26 -1.07
CA PRO A 228 -5.02 -7.15 -1.93
C PRO A 228 -3.52 -6.85 -1.81
N SER A 229 -2.68 -7.88 -1.87
CA SER A 229 -1.22 -7.76 -1.91
C SER A 229 -0.60 -8.83 -2.79
N TYR A 230 0.50 -8.52 -3.47
CA TYR A 230 1.13 -9.42 -4.43
C TYR A 230 2.62 -9.64 -4.14
N ASP A 231 3.07 -10.86 -4.37
CA ASP A 231 4.48 -11.18 -4.60
C ASP A 231 4.64 -11.66 -6.06
N ILE A 232 5.49 -10.99 -6.83
CA ILE A 232 5.78 -11.32 -8.24
C ILE A 232 7.24 -11.75 -8.31
N ARG A 233 7.49 -13.02 -8.63
CA ARG A 233 8.86 -13.54 -8.74
C ARG A 233 9.16 -13.95 -10.18
N LEU A 234 10.16 -13.33 -10.79
CA LEU A 234 10.69 -13.74 -12.09
C LEU A 234 11.82 -14.76 -11.88
N VAL A 235 11.72 -15.90 -12.56
CA VAL A 235 12.79 -16.89 -12.73
C VAL A 235 12.83 -17.24 -14.21
N ASP A 236 13.97 -16.94 -14.85
CA ASP A 236 14.13 -16.96 -16.31
C ASP A 236 13.05 -16.13 -17.02
N GLU A 237 12.14 -16.76 -17.77
CA GLU A 237 11.01 -16.12 -18.45
C GLU A 237 9.65 -16.39 -17.78
N THR A 238 9.68 -17.06 -16.62
CA THR A 238 8.49 -17.50 -15.91
C THR A 238 8.25 -16.64 -14.68
N ILE A 239 6.99 -16.21 -14.51
CA ILE A 239 6.55 -15.44 -13.36
C ILE A 239 5.72 -16.32 -12.44
N LYS A 240 6.15 -16.40 -11.19
CA LYS A 240 5.32 -16.89 -10.09
C LYS A 240 4.62 -15.71 -9.44
N LEU A 241 3.30 -15.63 -9.66
CA LEU A 241 2.43 -14.67 -9.03
C LEU A 241 1.81 -15.29 -7.77
N SER A 242 1.95 -14.60 -6.64
CA SER A 242 1.27 -14.97 -5.39
C SER A 242 0.36 -13.82 -4.99
N TYR A 243 -0.94 -14.08 -5.00
CA TYR A 243 -1.99 -13.12 -4.65
C TYR A 243 -2.48 -13.39 -3.24
N PHE A 244 -2.41 -12.38 -2.39
CA PHE A 244 -2.76 -12.44 -0.98
C PHE A 244 -3.83 -11.43 -0.62
N GLY A 245 -4.60 -11.75 0.43
CA GLY A 245 -5.40 -10.80 1.18
C GLY A 245 -4.69 -10.47 2.49
N VAL A 246 -4.49 -9.19 2.77
CA VAL A 246 -4.00 -8.72 4.06
C VAL A 246 -5.21 -8.28 4.88
N ILE A 247 -5.51 -9.02 5.94
CA ILE A 247 -6.67 -8.81 6.81
C ILE A 247 -6.21 -8.11 8.09
N GLN A 248 -6.94 -7.08 8.51
CA GLN A 248 -6.84 -6.47 9.82
C GLN A 248 -8.14 -6.71 10.57
N ASN A 249 -8.05 -7.35 11.74
CA ASN A 249 -9.19 -7.59 12.62
C ASN A 249 -9.05 -6.71 13.88
N ASN A 250 -9.96 -5.75 14.04
CA ASN A 250 -10.11 -4.92 15.23
C ASN A 250 -11.57 -4.91 15.70
N THR A 251 -12.23 -6.05 15.53
CA THR A 251 -13.64 -6.28 15.86
C THR A 251 -13.87 -6.61 17.34
N GLU A 252 -12.85 -6.67 18.18
CA GLU A 252 -12.92 -7.18 19.56
C GLU A 252 -13.26 -8.69 19.64
N GLU A 253 -13.30 -9.38 18.50
CA GLU A 253 -13.57 -10.81 18.40
C GLU A 253 -12.46 -11.54 17.65
N ASP A 254 -11.79 -12.46 18.34
CA ASP A 254 -10.95 -13.47 17.71
C ASP A 254 -11.79 -14.43 16.85
N TRP A 255 -11.32 -14.75 15.65
CA TRP A 255 -11.95 -15.75 14.80
C TRP A 255 -11.10 -16.99 14.90
N GLU A 256 -11.62 -18.07 15.49
CA GLU A 256 -10.88 -19.32 15.66
C GLU A 256 -11.36 -20.32 14.62
N ASP A 257 -10.41 -20.92 13.88
CA ASP A 257 -10.65 -21.96 12.87
C ASP A 257 -11.79 -21.64 11.88
N ALA A 258 -11.92 -20.36 11.50
CA ALA A 258 -13.03 -19.89 10.69
C ALA A 258 -12.73 -20.02 9.19
N LEU A 259 -13.76 -20.37 8.40
CA LEU A 259 -13.69 -20.28 6.94
C LEU A 259 -13.73 -18.81 6.50
N ILE A 260 -12.62 -18.32 5.97
CA ILE A 260 -12.48 -16.92 5.56
C ILE A 260 -12.89 -16.73 4.10
N SER A 261 -13.73 -15.72 3.85
CA SER A 261 -14.05 -15.22 2.51
C SER A 261 -13.70 -13.73 2.44
N LEU A 262 -13.08 -13.27 1.37
CA LEU A 262 -12.73 -11.87 1.16
C LEU A 262 -13.61 -11.28 0.07
N SER A 263 -14.27 -10.15 0.35
CA SER A 263 -15.18 -9.51 -0.61
C SER A 263 -14.75 -8.08 -0.93
N SER A 264 -14.68 -7.75 -2.22
CA SER A 264 -14.39 -6.38 -2.67
C SER A 264 -15.60 -5.45 -2.57
N SER A 265 -16.79 -5.96 -2.23
CA SER A 265 -17.99 -5.14 -2.05
C SER A 265 -17.92 -4.31 -0.78
N LYS A 266 -18.63 -3.17 -0.80
CA LYS A 266 -18.92 -2.36 0.39
C LYS A 266 -20.43 -2.45 0.66
N PRO A 267 -20.87 -3.26 1.64
CA PRO A 267 -22.28 -3.45 1.95
C PRO A 267 -23.05 -2.15 2.26
N THR A 268 -22.33 -1.10 2.68
CA THR A 268 -22.88 0.20 3.12
C THR A 268 -22.86 1.29 2.04
N THR A 269 -22.50 0.98 0.79
CA THR A 269 -22.55 1.99 -0.28
C THR A 269 -24.02 2.35 -0.55
N GLY A 270 -24.35 3.63 -0.38
CA GLY A 270 -25.72 4.13 -0.49
C GLY A 270 -26.41 3.63 -1.76
N ILE A 271 -27.61 3.08 -1.58
CA ILE A 271 -28.43 2.45 -2.64
C ILE A 271 -28.89 3.49 -3.68
N HIS A 272 -28.88 4.78 -3.31
CA HIS A 272 -29.32 5.87 -4.17
C HIS A 272 -28.14 6.58 -4.84
N PRO A 273 -28.24 6.88 -6.15
CA PRO A 273 -27.32 7.78 -6.81
C PRO A 273 -27.23 9.11 -6.05
N PRO A 274 -26.04 9.73 -5.96
CA PRO A 274 -25.93 11.06 -5.39
C PRO A 274 -26.82 12.01 -6.20
N GLN A 275 -27.65 12.79 -5.53
CA GLN A 275 -28.48 13.77 -6.20
C GLN A 275 -27.60 14.91 -6.72
N LEU A 276 -27.69 15.19 -8.03
CA LEU A 276 -27.03 16.35 -8.62
C LEU A 276 -27.65 17.62 -8.04
N LYS A 277 -26.81 18.45 -7.40
CA LYS A 277 -27.19 19.83 -7.09
C LYS A 277 -27.05 20.67 -8.36
N THR A 278 -27.99 21.58 -8.62
CA THR A 278 -27.90 22.54 -9.71
C THR A 278 -26.61 23.33 -9.58
N LYS A 279 -25.76 23.27 -10.62
CA LYS A 279 -24.53 24.06 -10.68
C LYS A 279 -24.88 25.48 -11.12
N ASN A 280 -25.11 26.36 -10.14
CA ASN A 280 -25.36 27.78 -10.40
C ASN A 280 -24.05 28.48 -10.77
N ILE A 281 -24.07 29.25 -11.87
CA ILE A 281 -23.01 30.21 -12.19
C ILE A 281 -23.37 31.49 -11.43
N MET A 282 -22.61 31.81 -10.39
CA MET A 282 -22.73 33.07 -9.68
C MET A 282 -21.76 34.09 -10.29
N LYS A 283 -22.16 35.37 -10.37
CA LYS A 283 -21.19 36.43 -10.66
C LYS A 283 -20.16 36.47 -9.55
N LYS A 284 -18.93 36.87 -9.86
CA LYS A 284 -17.85 36.96 -8.87
C LYS A 284 -18.21 37.91 -7.72
N GLU A 285 -19.04 38.94 -7.98
CA GLU A 285 -19.55 39.85 -6.95
C GLU A 285 -20.59 39.21 -6.01
N ASP A 286 -21.32 38.20 -6.49
CA ASP A 286 -22.37 37.50 -5.73
C ASP A 286 -21.83 36.29 -4.94
N MET A 287 -20.52 36.02 -5.03
CA MET A 287 -19.90 35.02 -4.16
C MET A 287 -20.00 35.50 -2.71
N PRO A 288 -20.56 34.68 -1.79
CA PRO A 288 -20.61 35.04 -0.39
C PRO A 288 -19.18 35.30 0.09
N LYS A 289 -18.93 36.54 0.54
CA LYS A 289 -17.65 36.87 1.17
C LYS A 289 -17.48 35.92 2.35
N PRO A 290 -16.33 35.23 2.49
CA PRO A 290 -16.11 34.36 3.62
C PRO A 290 -16.35 35.17 4.89
N ILE A 291 -17.34 34.77 5.68
CA ILE A 291 -17.54 35.32 7.00
C ILE A 291 -16.34 34.83 7.80
N ILE A 292 -15.32 35.68 7.94
CA ILE A 292 -14.30 35.50 8.96
C ILE A 292 -15.03 35.76 10.27
N ALA A 293 -15.56 34.69 10.88
CA ALA A 293 -16.01 34.77 12.25
C ALA A 293 -14.78 35.09 13.09
N LEU A 294 -14.65 36.35 13.49
CA LEU A 294 -13.84 36.77 14.64
C LEU A 294 -14.51 36.18 15.90
N SER A 295 -14.51 34.85 16.03
CA SER A 295 -14.61 34.23 17.33
C SER A 295 -13.32 34.55 18.05
N GLY A 296 -13.43 35.28 19.16
CA GLY A 296 -12.34 35.66 20.06
C GLY A 296 -11.70 34.46 20.75
N CYS A 297 -11.13 33.53 19.98
CA CYS A 297 -10.11 32.63 20.45
C CYS A 297 -8.76 33.28 20.19
N ALA A 298 -7.96 33.41 21.24
CA ALA A 298 -6.55 33.73 21.14
C ALA A 298 -5.90 32.92 20.00
N PRO A 299 -4.93 33.50 19.26
CA PRO A 299 -4.26 32.76 18.20
C PRO A 299 -3.71 31.46 18.79
N PRO A 300 -4.03 30.29 18.20
CA PRO A 300 -3.40 29.06 18.64
C PRO A 300 -1.89 29.23 18.41
N LEU A 301 -1.11 28.97 19.46
CA LEU A 301 0.34 28.86 19.36
C LEU A 301 0.69 28.01 18.13
N PRO A 302 1.70 28.41 17.33
CA PRO A 302 2.02 27.71 16.11
C PRO A 302 2.38 26.26 16.43
N ARG A 303 1.52 25.33 16.02
CA ARG A 303 1.93 23.93 15.90
C ARG A 303 2.95 23.88 14.76
N PRO A 304 4.16 23.35 14.98
CA PRO A 304 5.06 23.08 13.87
C PRO A 304 4.38 22.08 12.95
N THR A 305 4.13 22.52 11.72
CA THR A 305 3.65 21.71 10.62
C THR A 305 4.74 20.70 10.30
N ILE A 306 4.47 19.41 10.53
CA ILE A 306 5.27 18.34 9.92
C ILE A 306 4.82 18.28 8.45
N SER A 307 5.37 19.19 7.66
CA SER A 307 5.40 19.10 6.21
C SER A 307 6.78 19.51 5.75
N ALA A 308 7.73 18.59 5.90
CA ALA A 308 8.96 18.56 5.12
C ALA A 308 9.57 17.15 5.25
N MET A 309 10.04 16.63 4.12
CA MET A 309 10.83 15.40 3.96
C MET A 309 10.06 14.09 3.76
N VAL A 310 9.24 14.05 2.71
CA VAL A 310 9.32 12.91 1.78
C VAL A 310 10.58 13.11 0.93
N HIS A 311 11.71 12.67 1.44
CA HIS A 311 12.85 12.20 0.64
C HIS A 311 13.69 11.32 1.56
N ARG A 312 13.33 10.04 1.66
CA ARG A 312 14.25 9.01 2.14
C ARG A 312 14.74 8.23 0.94
N THR A 313 15.87 8.65 0.42
CA THR A 313 16.82 7.76 -0.23
C THR A 313 17.18 6.65 0.74
N ALA A 314 17.05 5.40 0.29
CA ALA A 314 17.62 4.26 0.99
C ALA A 314 19.13 4.21 0.73
N PRO A 315 19.97 4.00 1.76
CA PRO A 315 21.23 3.30 1.58
C PRO A 315 20.99 1.79 1.77
N ALA A 316 21.55 1.03 0.83
CA ALA A 316 21.59 -0.42 0.82
C ALA A 316 22.73 -0.97 1.72
N MET A 317 22.53 -2.20 2.23
CA MET A 317 23.54 -3.21 2.65
C MET A 317 24.47 -2.85 3.84
N GLN A 318 24.87 -3.68 4.81
CA GLN A 318 25.08 -5.12 5.09
C GLN A 318 24.85 -5.33 6.62
N MET A 319 24.68 -6.50 7.25
CA MET A 319 25.03 -7.90 6.99
C MET A 319 24.08 -8.76 7.86
N TYR A 320 23.50 -9.83 7.31
CA TYR A 320 22.88 -10.91 8.10
C TYR A 320 23.96 -11.95 8.40
N SER A 321 24.13 -12.32 9.66
CA SER A 321 24.74 -13.58 10.04
C SER A 321 23.83 -14.73 9.59
N ALA A 322 24.44 -15.73 8.98
CA ALA A 322 23.75 -16.91 8.48
C ALA A 322 23.11 -17.70 9.63
N LEU A 323 21.78 -17.83 9.58
CA LEU A 323 21.06 -18.93 10.23
C LEU A 323 20.64 -19.92 9.13
N PRO A 324 20.67 -21.23 9.40
CA PRO A 324 20.45 -22.25 8.38
C PRO A 324 19.02 -22.19 7.83
N ALA A 325 18.91 -22.36 6.52
CA ALA A 325 17.64 -22.37 5.79
C ALA A 325 16.71 -23.47 6.34
N PRO A 326 15.44 -23.18 6.66
CA PRO A 326 14.45 -24.24 6.81
C PRO A 326 14.23 -24.88 5.43
N VAL A 327 14.42 -26.19 5.38
CA VAL A 327 14.07 -27.02 4.23
C VAL A 327 12.62 -26.70 3.82
N ALA A 328 12.45 -26.22 2.59
CA ALA A 328 11.14 -25.92 2.03
C ALA A 328 10.32 -27.21 1.91
N MET A 329 9.38 -27.42 2.83
CA MET A 329 8.25 -28.30 2.54
C MET A 329 7.36 -27.57 1.53
N SER A 330 7.43 -28.00 0.27
CA SER A 330 6.49 -27.60 -0.78
C SER A 330 5.10 -28.19 -0.46
N ILE A 331 4.35 -27.51 0.40
CA ILE A 331 2.92 -27.77 0.56
C ILE A 331 2.24 -26.80 -0.40
N THR A 332 1.89 -27.28 -1.59
CA THR A 332 1.00 -26.55 -2.51
C THR A 332 -0.38 -26.49 -1.83
N PRO A 333 -0.89 -25.33 -1.38
CA PRO A 333 -2.24 -25.26 -0.84
C PRO A 333 -3.27 -25.43 -1.97
N PRO A 334 -4.45 -26.01 -1.69
CA PRO A 334 -5.51 -26.16 -2.68
C PRO A 334 -6.01 -24.80 -3.18
N PRO A 335 -6.38 -24.69 -4.48
CA PRO A 335 -6.82 -23.44 -5.08
C PRO A 335 -8.13 -22.94 -4.47
N SER A 336 -8.15 -21.66 -4.10
CA SER A 336 -9.33 -20.93 -3.62
C SER A 336 -10.35 -20.75 -4.74
N THR A 337 -11.64 -20.87 -4.42
CA THR A 337 -12.75 -20.62 -5.35
C THR A 337 -13.16 -19.15 -5.33
N SER A 338 -13.27 -18.52 -6.50
CA SER A 338 -13.81 -17.17 -6.64
C SER A 338 -15.25 -17.22 -7.15
N VAL A 339 -16.15 -16.46 -6.52
CA VAL A 339 -17.49 -16.18 -7.07
C VAL A 339 -17.50 -14.73 -7.53
N ASN A 340 -17.54 -14.53 -8.84
CA ASN A 340 -17.59 -13.21 -9.45
C ASN A 340 -19.05 -12.86 -9.76
N SER A 341 -19.51 -11.74 -9.21
CA SER A 341 -20.76 -11.08 -9.63
C SER A 341 -20.40 -9.84 -10.45
N SER A 342 -21.32 -9.33 -11.26
CA SER A 342 -21.13 -8.10 -12.07
C SER A 342 -20.84 -6.83 -11.24
N ILE A 343 -20.91 -6.90 -9.91
CA ILE A 343 -20.78 -5.76 -8.98
C ILE A 343 -19.70 -5.99 -7.91
N SER A 344 -19.22 -7.23 -7.70
CA SER A 344 -18.20 -7.53 -6.69
C SER A 344 -17.52 -8.89 -6.89
N SER A 345 -16.26 -8.97 -6.42
CA SER A 345 -15.47 -10.20 -6.38
C SER A 345 -15.43 -10.76 -4.95
N SER A 346 -15.76 -12.04 -4.80
CA SER A 346 -15.62 -12.79 -3.56
C SER A 346 -14.60 -13.90 -3.71
N PHE A 347 -13.65 -13.98 -2.79
CA PHE A 347 -12.57 -14.96 -2.77
C PHE A 347 -12.71 -15.84 -1.53
N GLN A 348 -13.04 -17.12 -1.72
CA GLN A 348 -13.10 -18.07 -0.63
C GLN A 348 -11.73 -18.67 -0.37
N ILE A 349 -11.17 -18.43 0.81
CA ILE A 349 -9.87 -18.97 1.19
C ILE A 349 -10.03 -20.46 1.54
N SER A 350 -9.26 -21.34 0.88
CA SER A 350 -9.44 -22.79 0.97
C SER A 350 -9.16 -23.41 2.34
N ARG A 351 -8.45 -22.71 3.22
CA ARG A 351 -8.10 -23.18 4.56
C ARG A 351 -8.82 -22.33 5.60
N SER A 352 -9.22 -22.95 6.69
CA SER A 352 -9.63 -22.23 7.89
C SER A 352 -8.43 -21.49 8.50
N TYR A 353 -8.69 -20.33 9.09
CA TYR A 353 -7.68 -19.50 9.75
C TYR A 353 -8.16 -19.07 11.13
N SER A 354 -7.22 -19.05 12.08
CA SER A 354 -7.40 -18.36 13.35
C SER A 354 -6.81 -16.95 13.28
N LEU A 355 -7.65 -15.93 13.40
CA LEU A 355 -7.30 -14.51 13.27
C LEU A 355 -7.66 -13.74 14.55
N PRO A 356 -6.69 -13.36 15.38
CA PRO A 356 -6.95 -12.59 16.59
C PRO A 356 -7.41 -11.16 16.26
N SER A 357 -8.11 -10.54 17.20
CA SER A 357 -8.50 -9.12 17.13
C SER A 357 -7.40 -8.22 17.70
N ASP A 358 -6.23 -8.26 17.07
CA ASP A 358 -5.02 -7.55 17.50
C ASP A 358 -4.73 -6.27 16.70
N GLY A 359 -5.52 -6.01 15.66
CA GLY A 359 -5.31 -4.88 14.74
C GLY A 359 -4.05 -4.99 13.87
N LEU A 360 -3.38 -6.14 13.84
CA LEU A 360 -2.19 -6.37 13.02
C LEU A 360 -2.56 -6.88 11.62
N ASP A 361 -1.58 -6.81 10.71
CA ASP A 361 -1.70 -7.32 9.35
C ASP A 361 -1.53 -8.84 9.31
N HIS A 362 -2.59 -9.56 8.96
CA HIS A 362 -2.57 -11.00 8.75
C HIS A 362 -2.67 -11.32 7.25
N LYS A 363 -1.61 -11.87 6.68
CA LYS A 363 -1.52 -12.18 5.24
C LYS A 363 -2.01 -13.60 4.96
N VAL A 364 -3.09 -13.75 4.20
CA VAL A 364 -3.64 -15.05 3.75
C VAL A 364 -3.47 -15.20 2.24
N LEU A 365 -3.17 -16.41 1.77
CA LEU A 365 -3.01 -16.67 0.34
C LEU A 365 -4.39 -16.83 -0.31
N ILE A 366 -4.69 -15.96 -1.28
CA ILE A 366 -5.88 -16.09 -2.14
C ILE A 366 -5.57 -17.08 -3.25
N HIS A 367 -4.51 -16.84 -4.02
CA HIS A 367 -4.17 -17.67 -5.17
C HIS A 367 -2.67 -17.64 -5.46
N SER A 368 -2.14 -18.70 -6.06
CA SER A 368 -0.78 -18.69 -6.60
C SER A 368 -0.77 -19.40 -7.94
N CYS A 369 -0.20 -18.75 -8.94
CA CYS A 369 -0.06 -19.30 -10.28
C CYS A 369 1.35 -19.06 -10.82
N ILE A 370 1.70 -19.89 -11.80
CA ILE A 370 2.94 -19.79 -12.57
C ILE A 370 2.53 -19.54 -14.01
N THR A 371 3.03 -18.46 -14.60
CA THR A 371 2.68 -18.06 -15.96
C THR A 371 3.93 -17.65 -16.72
N LYS A 372 3.92 -17.88 -18.04
CA LYS A 372 4.99 -17.40 -18.91
C LYS A 372 4.84 -15.90 -19.10
N SER A 373 5.95 -15.19 -19.19
CA SER A 373 5.98 -13.76 -19.45
C SER A 373 6.79 -13.46 -20.71
N ARG A 374 6.38 -12.42 -21.45
CA ARG A 374 7.19 -11.88 -22.54
C ARG A 374 8.07 -10.78 -21.97
N LEU A 375 9.38 -11.01 -21.99
CA LEU A 375 10.37 -10.04 -21.53
C LEU A 375 10.76 -9.08 -22.64
N SER A 376 10.87 -7.80 -22.31
CA SER A 376 11.41 -6.75 -23.17
C SER A 376 12.03 -5.64 -22.30
N TYR A 377 12.65 -4.66 -22.92
CA TYR A 377 13.17 -3.48 -22.23
C TYR A 377 12.46 -2.21 -22.68
N GLU A 378 12.26 -1.30 -21.75
CA GLU A 378 11.77 0.05 -22.02
C GLU A 378 12.85 1.07 -21.64
N ILE A 379 13.14 1.99 -22.56
CA ILE A 379 14.25 2.95 -22.44
C ILE A 379 13.71 4.35 -22.75
N VAL A 380 13.96 5.30 -21.84
CA VAL A 380 13.61 6.72 -21.98
C VAL A 380 14.86 7.56 -21.72
N PRO A 381 15.81 7.61 -22.68
CA PRO A 381 17.18 8.04 -22.45
C PRO A 381 17.30 9.49 -22.01
N ARG A 382 16.46 10.39 -22.54
CA ARG A 382 16.40 11.81 -22.15
C ARG A 382 16.02 12.03 -20.68
N MET A 383 15.26 11.10 -20.09
CA MET A 383 14.91 11.14 -18.66
C MET A 383 15.97 10.43 -17.82
N GLN A 384 16.39 9.25 -18.27
CA GLN A 384 17.44 8.48 -17.62
C GLN A 384 18.05 7.46 -18.60
N GLU A 385 19.37 7.41 -18.65
CA GLU A 385 20.14 6.46 -19.46
C GLU A 385 20.17 5.04 -18.86
N LYS A 386 18.98 4.47 -18.64
CA LYS A 386 18.78 3.12 -18.11
C LYS A 386 17.73 2.37 -18.91
N ALA A 387 17.94 1.06 -19.06
CA ALA A 387 16.94 0.15 -19.60
C ALA A 387 16.20 -0.56 -18.47
N TYR A 388 14.87 -0.45 -18.49
CA TYR A 388 13.99 -1.06 -17.49
C TYR A 388 13.46 -2.39 -18.01
N LEU A 389 13.68 -3.47 -17.25
CA LEU A 389 13.15 -4.79 -17.58
C LEU A 389 11.63 -4.78 -17.43
N LYS A 390 10.94 -5.14 -18.50
CA LYS A 390 9.48 -5.14 -18.63
C LYS A 390 9.01 -6.57 -18.87
N ALA A 391 8.10 -7.05 -18.04
CA ALA A 391 7.44 -8.33 -18.25
C ALA A 391 5.96 -8.10 -18.60
N SER A 392 5.57 -8.56 -19.79
CA SER A 392 4.18 -8.61 -20.25
C SER A 392 3.56 -9.97 -19.90
N ILE A 393 2.40 -9.94 -19.27
CA ILE A 393 1.74 -11.10 -18.68
C ILE A 393 0.25 -11.03 -19.00
N ASN A 394 -0.37 -12.17 -19.29
CA ASN A 394 -1.82 -12.27 -19.38
C ASN A 394 -2.40 -12.78 -18.04
N ASN A 395 -3.48 -12.17 -17.55
CA ASN A 395 -4.21 -12.72 -16.40
C ASN A 395 -5.06 -13.93 -16.82
N ASN A 396 -4.41 -15.09 -16.92
CA ASN A 396 -5.04 -16.37 -17.24
C ASN A 396 -5.68 -17.08 -16.02
N THR A 397 -5.86 -16.36 -14.92
CA THR A 397 -6.56 -16.90 -13.74
C THR A 397 -8.08 -16.81 -13.94
N ASN A 398 -8.85 -17.55 -13.16
CA ASN A 398 -10.31 -17.48 -13.20
C ASN A 398 -10.89 -16.29 -12.40
N MET A 399 -10.05 -15.31 -12.03
CA MET A 399 -10.44 -14.19 -11.18
C MET A 399 -9.72 -12.89 -11.56
N PRO A 400 -10.33 -11.72 -11.30
CA PRO A 400 -9.63 -10.46 -11.47
C PRO A 400 -8.53 -10.29 -10.41
N LEU A 401 -7.40 -9.72 -10.82
CA LEU A 401 -6.34 -9.29 -9.91
C LEU A 401 -6.66 -7.85 -9.48
N LEU A 402 -7.14 -7.68 -8.24
CA LEU A 402 -7.52 -6.37 -7.71
C LEU A 402 -6.33 -5.43 -7.54
N ALA A 403 -6.55 -4.12 -7.70
CA ALA A 403 -5.49 -3.12 -7.53
C ALA A 403 -4.90 -3.13 -6.11
N GLY A 404 -3.58 -3.31 -5.98
CA GLY A 404 -2.92 -3.47 -4.68
C GLY A 404 -1.40 -3.35 -4.73
N PRO A 405 -0.73 -3.17 -3.58
CA PRO A 405 0.73 -3.22 -3.49
C PRO A 405 1.29 -4.56 -3.94
N SER A 406 2.40 -4.50 -4.67
CA SER A 406 3.13 -5.64 -5.21
C SER A 406 4.60 -5.55 -4.84
N SER A 407 5.19 -6.67 -4.42
CA SER A 407 6.62 -6.81 -4.17
C SER A 407 7.22 -7.68 -5.26
N MET A 408 8.30 -7.21 -5.87
CA MET A 408 8.89 -7.79 -7.07
C MET A 408 10.23 -8.40 -6.76
N PHE A 409 10.47 -9.61 -7.24
CA PHE A 409 11.68 -10.38 -7.01
C PHE A 409 12.24 -10.93 -8.32
N ILE A 410 13.56 -10.93 -8.46
CA ILE A 410 14.28 -11.61 -9.55
C ILE A 410 15.26 -12.58 -8.89
N GLU A 411 15.25 -13.85 -9.31
CA GLU A 411 16.16 -14.90 -8.78
C GLU A 411 16.19 -14.96 -7.24
N GLY A 412 15.03 -14.74 -6.62
CA GLY A 412 14.86 -14.75 -5.15
C GLY A 412 15.23 -13.45 -4.43
N SER A 413 15.85 -12.48 -5.11
CA SER A 413 16.21 -11.18 -4.53
C SER A 413 15.08 -10.16 -4.68
N PHE A 414 14.82 -9.38 -3.63
CA PHE A 414 13.84 -8.28 -3.67
C PHE A 414 14.39 -7.11 -4.49
N ILE A 415 13.62 -6.65 -5.47
CA ILE A 415 14.04 -5.59 -6.40
C ILE A 415 13.26 -4.30 -6.17
N ALA A 416 11.93 -4.38 -6.10
CA ALA A 416 11.08 -3.20 -6.07
C ALA A 416 9.73 -3.45 -5.39
N LYS A 417 9.08 -2.34 -4.99
CA LYS A 417 7.66 -2.29 -4.66
C LYS A 417 6.95 -1.38 -5.66
N GLU A 418 5.86 -1.87 -6.22
CA GLU A 418 5.00 -1.11 -7.12
C GLU A 418 3.53 -1.35 -6.73
N ARG A 419 2.61 -0.57 -7.29
CA ARG A 419 1.17 -0.79 -7.13
C ARG A 419 0.61 -1.37 -8.44
N MET A 420 0.10 -2.59 -8.37
CA MET A 420 -0.68 -3.17 -9.46
C MET A 420 -2.02 -2.45 -9.61
N LYS A 421 -2.43 -2.28 -10.86
CA LYS A 421 -3.80 -1.86 -11.21
C LYS A 421 -4.75 -3.05 -11.13
N LEU A 422 -6.05 -2.78 -11.27
CA LEU A 422 -7.04 -3.83 -11.49
C LEU A 422 -6.76 -4.46 -12.86
N VAL A 423 -6.67 -5.78 -12.92
CA VAL A 423 -6.51 -6.56 -14.15
C VAL A 423 -7.61 -7.60 -14.20
N ASN A 424 -8.49 -7.52 -15.20
CA ASN A 424 -9.58 -8.47 -15.36
C ASN A 424 -9.08 -9.82 -15.89
N VAL A 425 -9.95 -10.82 -15.88
CA VAL A 425 -9.65 -12.13 -16.50
C VAL A 425 -9.36 -11.93 -17.99
N ASP A 426 -8.34 -12.62 -18.49
CA ASP A 426 -7.82 -12.56 -19.86
C ASP A 426 -7.26 -11.18 -20.29
N GLU A 427 -7.16 -10.22 -19.38
CA GLU A 427 -6.54 -8.92 -19.64
C GLU A 427 -5.01 -9.01 -19.53
N ASP A 428 -4.32 -8.40 -20.49
CA ASP A 428 -2.87 -8.25 -20.45
C ASP A 428 -2.46 -7.12 -19.51
N PHE A 429 -1.40 -7.37 -18.75
CA PHE A 429 -0.79 -6.38 -17.88
C PHE A 429 0.73 -6.43 -17.96
N VAL A 430 1.35 -5.35 -17.48
CA VAL A 430 2.79 -5.16 -17.50
C VAL A 430 3.28 -4.90 -16.09
N VAL A 431 4.46 -5.43 -15.78
CA VAL A 431 5.19 -5.13 -14.56
C VAL A 431 6.64 -4.75 -14.89
N PHE A 432 7.16 -3.71 -14.24
CA PHE A 432 8.54 -3.25 -14.42
C PHE A 432 9.45 -3.77 -13.31
N LEU A 433 10.37 -4.65 -13.66
CA LEU A 433 11.27 -5.36 -12.74
C LEU A 433 12.56 -4.56 -12.45
N GLY A 434 12.55 -3.25 -12.68
CA GLY A 434 13.66 -2.35 -12.40
C GLY A 434 14.71 -2.25 -13.51
N PRO A 435 15.74 -1.42 -13.31
CA PRO A 435 16.80 -1.21 -14.28
C PRO A 435 17.75 -2.41 -14.36
N ASP A 436 18.13 -2.79 -15.57
CA ASP A 436 19.11 -3.85 -15.82
C ASP A 436 20.40 -3.25 -16.40
N PRO A 437 21.52 -3.22 -15.66
CA PRO A 437 22.77 -2.65 -16.13
C PRO A 437 23.42 -3.44 -17.29
N SER A 438 22.90 -4.63 -17.61
CA SER A 438 23.38 -5.45 -18.72
C SER A 438 22.98 -4.88 -20.09
N ILE A 439 21.98 -3.99 -20.12
CA ILE A 439 21.61 -3.24 -21.32
C ILE A 439 22.09 -1.80 -21.12
N ARG A 440 23.22 -1.45 -21.73
CA ARG A 440 23.80 -0.12 -21.57
C ARG A 440 23.14 0.85 -22.53
N VAL A 441 22.78 2.01 -22.00
CA VAL A 441 22.18 3.10 -22.78
C VAL A 441 23.12 4.28 -22.69
N THR A 442 23.39 4.92 -23.82
CA THR A 442 24.12 6.19 -23.87
C THR A 442 23.37 7.19 -24.71
N TYR A 443 23.15 8.37 -24.16
CA TYR A 443 22.44 9.45 -24.85
C TYR A 443 23.40 10.59 -25.19
N LYS A 444 23.47 10.98 -26.47
CA LYS A 444 24.34 12.06 -26.93
C LYS A 444 23.55 13.11 -27.71
N HIS A 445 23.57 14.33 -27.20
CA HIS A 445 23.22 15.51 -27.98
C HIS A 445 24.38 15.83 -28.93
N LEU A 446 24.10 15.87 -30.23
CA LEU A 446 25.11 16.17 -31.24
C LEU A 446 25.24 17.68 -31.53
N GLY A 447 24.53 18.50 -30.74
CA GLY A 447 24.46 19.94 -30.90
C GLY A 447 23.23 20.37 -31.71
N PHE A 448 23.06 21.68 -31.80
CA PHE A 448 22.02 22.32 -32.59
C PHE A 448 22.68 23.22 -33.63
N ASN A 449 22.12 23.27 -34.83
CA ASN A 449 22.51 24.27 -35.82
C ASN A 449 21.41 25.32 -35.89
N SER A 450 21.72 26.53 -35.39
CA SER A 450 20.81 27.68 -35.47
C SER A 450 21.18 28.50 -36.69
N ASP A 451 20.32 28.43 -37.70
CA ASP A 451 20.59 28.98 -39.01
C ASP A 451 19.75 30.24 -39.22
N SER A 452 20.03 31.27 -38.41
CA SER A 452 19.28 32.55 -38.37
C SER A 452 20.08 33.77 -38.84
N LYS A 453 21.23 33.60 -39.51
CA LYS A 453 22.07 34.73 -39.92
C LYS A 453 22.30 34.79 -41.43
N GLY A 454 21.39 35.48 -42.13
CA GLY A 454 21.57 35.88 -43.53
C GLY A 454 20.46 36.84 -44.00
N ILE A 455 20.82 37.83 -44.81
CA ILE A 455 19.97 38.97 -45.26
C ILE A 455 18.74 38.52 -46.08
N PHE A 456 18.66 37.24 -46.47
CA PHE A 456 17.59 36.69 -47.33
C PHE A 456 16.71 35.60 -46.68
N LYS A 457 16.91 35.24 -45.40
CA LYS A 457 16.08 34.22 -44.73
C LYS A 457 14.90 34.87 -43.99
N LYS A 458 13.67 34.38 -44.22
CA LYS A 458 12.41 34.92 -43.68
C LYS A 458 11.94 34.30 -42.36
N LYS A 459 12.62 33.28 -41.84
CA LYS A 459 12.27 32.53 -40.63
C LYS A 459 13.53 32.13 -39.87
N ASN A 460 13.41 32.01 -38.54
CA ASN A 460 14.38 31.33 -37.71
C ASN A 460 14.27 29.81 -37.90
N GLN A 461 15.39 29.12 -37.79
CA GLN A 461 15.45 27.66 -37.90
C GLN A 461 16.47 27.09 -36.91
N LEU A 462 16.05 26.03 -36.20
CA LEU A 462 16.89 25.23 -35.31
C LEU A 462 16.83 23.77 -35.74
N GLU A 463 17.96 23.20 -36.11
CA GLU A 463 18.09 21.76 -36.33
C GLU A 463 18.63 21.11 -35.04
N VAL A 464 17.94 20.10 -34.52
CA VAL A 464 18.35 19.35 -33.33
C VAL A 464 18.62 17.90 -33.72
N LYS A 465 19.82 17.40 -33.37
CA LYS A 465 20.24 16.03 -33.64
C LYS A 465 20.63 15.29 -32.36
N THR A 466 20.11 14.08 -32.19
CA THR A 466 20.47 13.21 -31.07
C THR A 466 20.85 11.81 -31.55
N LYS A 467 21.79 11.19 -30.83
CA LYS A 467 22.20 9.79 -31.00
C LYS A 467 21.98 9.04 -29.69
N ILE A 468 21.28 7.92 -29.78
CA ILE A 468 21.06 6.98 -28.68
C ILE A 468 21.79 5.69 -29.03
N PHE A 469 22.64 5.21 -28.13
CA PHE A 469 23.31 3.91 -28.26
C PHE A 469 22.70 2.94 -27.28
N VAL A 470 22.29 1.76 -27.76
CA VAL A 470 21.77 0.67 -26.92
C VAL A 470 22.62 -0.56 -27.15
N GLU A 471 23.39 -0.94 -26.13
CA GLU A 471 24.29 -2.10 -26.15
C GLU A 471 23.71 -3.25 -25.32
N ASN A 472 23.62 -4.45 -25.89
CA ASN A 472 23.21 -5.65 -25.17
C ASN A 472 24.43 -6.49 -24.75
N THR A 473 24.72 -6.53 -23.45
CA THR A 473 25.81 -7.36 -22.90
C THR A 473 25.35 -8.74 -22.41
N LYS A 474 24.06 -9.06 -22.54
CA LYS A 474 23.49 -10.37 -22.14
C LYS A 474 23.88 -11.46 -23.14
N LYS A 475 23.72 -12.72 -22.71
CA LYS A 475 24.03 -13.89 -23.53
C LYS A 475 22.99 -14.18 -24.63
N LEU A 476 21.81 -13.56 -24.55
CA LEU A 476 20.68 -13.78 -25.45
C LEU A 476 20.29 -12.45 -26.13
N PRO A 477 19.69 -12.49 -27.33
CA PRO A 477 19.08 -11.32 -27.93
C PRO A 477 17.95 -10.77 -27.05
N VAL A 478 17.72 -9.46 -27.12
CA VAL A 478 16.67 -8.79 -26.33
C VAL A 478 15.84 -7.86 -27.20
N GLU A 479 14.56 -7.74 -26.89
CA GLU A 479 13.67 -6.76 -27.50
C GLU A 479 13.68 -5.47 -26.68
N VAL A 480 13.91 -4.33 -27.34
CA VAL A 480 13.93 -3.01 -26.70
C VAL A 480 12.93 -2.06 -27.35
N SER A 481 12.23 -1.29 -26.52
CA SER A 481 11.39 -0.15 -26.91
C SER A 481 12.06 1.12 -26.41
N VAL A 482 12.52 1.96 -27.33
CA VAL A 482 13.17 3.25 -27.02
C VAL A 482 12.19 4.38 -27.31
N TYR A 483 12.04 5.31 -26.38
CA TYR A 483 11.16 6.47 -26.51
C TYR A 483 11.97 7.76 -26.44
N GLU A 484 11.77 8.65 -27.41
CA GLU A 484 12.36 9.99 -27.46
C GLU A 484 11.28 11.05 -27.63
N GLN A 485 11.48 12.24 -27.07
CA GLN A 485 10.52 13.33 -27.20
C GLN A 485 10.59 13.94 -28.61
N LEU A 486 9.43 14.16 -29.23
CA LEU A 486 9.32 15.07 -30.38
C LEU A 486 8.57 16.31 -29.90
N PRO A 487 9.19 17.51 -29.94
CA PRO A 487 8.49 18.72 -29.52
C PRO A 487 7.21 18.98 -30.31
N LYS A 488 6.21 19.54 -29.65
CA LYS A 488 4.97 20.01 -30.27
C LYS A 488 4.66 21.41 -29.79
N SER A 489 4.45 22.33 -30.72
CA SER A 489 4.02 23.69 -30.40
C SER A 489 2.49 23.77 -30.25
N SER A 490 2.02 24.62 -29.34
CA SER A 490 0.62 25.07 -29.29
C SER A 490 0.36 26.25 -30.24
N ASP A 491 1.39 26.99 -30.65
CA ASP A 491 1.32 28.05 -31.65
C ASP A 491 1.58 27.48 -33.05
N ALA A 492 0.61 27.65 -33.95
CA ALA A 492 0.65 27.16 -35.33
C ALA A 492 1.77 27.81 -36.18
N LYS A 493 2.35 28.93 -35.74
CA LYS A 493 3.48 29.59 -36.43
C LYS A 493 4.82 28.89 -36.18
N VAL A 494 4.92 28.06 -35.13
CA VAL A 494 6.10 27.26 -34.83
C VAL A 494 5.91 25.86 -35.38
N ILE A 495 6.66 25.53 -36.42
CA ILE A 495 6.54 24.28 -37.18
C ILE A 495 7.67 23.35 -36.77
N VAL A 496 7.33 22.14 -36.33
CA VAL A 496 8.29 21.08 -36.03
C VAL A 496 8.20 20.02 -37.12
N THR A 497 9.31 19.74 -37.78
CA THR A 497 9.41 18.76 -38.86
C THR A 497 10.42 17.69 -38.49
N LEU A 498 9.99 16.44 -38.39
CA LEU A 498 10.86 15.29 -38.19
C LEU A 498 11.49 14.87 -39.52
N SER A 499 12.81 14.82 -39.58
CA SER A 499 13.57 14.30 -40.72
C SER A 499 13.63 12.78 -40.68
N LYS A 500 13.78 12.13 -41.85
CA LYS A 500 14.00 10.68 -41.90
C LYS A 500 15.32 10.32 -41.18
N PRO A 501 15.34 9.26 -40.35
CA PRO A 501 16.56 8.86 -39.65
C PRO A 501 17.62 8.37 -40.63
N GLU A 502 18.87 8.82 -40.47
CA GLU A 502 19.99 8.46 -41.35
C GLU A 502 20.37 6.96 -41.23
N THR A 503 20.13 6.38 -40.05
CA THR A 503 20.36 4.95 -39.77
C THR A 503 19.41 4.00 -40.49
N GLY A 504 18.34 4.50 -41.12
CA GLY A 504 17.32 3.69 -41.79
C GLY A 504 16.46 2.84 -40.84
N LYS A 505 16.60 3.01 -39.52
CA LYS A 505 15.77 2.31 -38.53
C LYS A 505 14.39 2.96 -38.48
N GLU A 506 13.37 2.18 -38.83
CA GLU A 506 11.98 2.65 -38.79
C GLU A 506 11.57 3.02 -37.36
N CYS A 507 10.85 4.15 -37.25
CA CYS A 507 10.28 4.64 -36.01
C CYS A 507 8.83 5.06 -36.25
N ARG A 508 8.03 5.09 -35.19
CA ARG A 508 6.65 5.58 -35.22
C ARG A 508 6.45 6.71 -34.23
N ILE A 509 5.52 7.61 -34.54
CA ILE A 509 5.06 8.63 -33.60
C ILE A 509 3.92 8.05 -32.78
N THR A 510 4.01 8.21 -31.47
CA THR A 510 2.98 7.81 -30.51
C THR A 510 1.89 8.88 -30.39
N GLU A 511 0.74 8.54 -29.82
CA GLU A 511 -0.35 9.51 -29.58
C GLU A 511 0.09 10.69 -28.68
N ALA A 512 1.04 10.44 -27.78
CA ALA A 512 1.66 11.45 -26.93
C ALA A 512 2.70 12.33 -27.63
N ASN A 513 2.84 12.22 -28.96
CA ASN A 513 3.86 12.92 -29.77
C ASN A 513 5.31 12.58 -29.38
N ASN A 514 5.58 11.33 -29.00
CA ASN A 514 6.94 10.81 -28.82
C ASN A 514 7.33 9.91 -29.98
N ILE A 515 8.62 9.89 -30.32
CA ILE A 515 9.23 8.95 -31.26
C ILE A 515 9.45 7.62 -30.53
N LYS A 516 9.04 6.51 -31.15
CA LYS A 516 9.26 5.17 -30.62
C LYS A 516 9.98 4.29 -31.64
N TRP A 517 11.04 3.62 -31.21
CA TRP A 517 11.66 2.51 -31.92
C TRP A 517 11.38 1.21 -31.19
N GLU A 518 11.20 0.14 -31.96
CA GLU A 518 11.18 -1.24 -31.48
C GLU A 518 12.33 -1.97 -32.19
N GLN A 519 13.27 -2.52 -31.44
CA GLN A 519 14.46 -3.16 -31.98
C GLN A 519 14.77 -4.48 -31.26
N SER A 520 15.16 -5.48 -32.04
CA SER A 520 15.80 -6.69 -31.52
C SER A 520 17.31 -6.46 -31.51
N VAL A 521 17.94 -6.48 -30.35
CA VAL A 521 19.38 -6.24 -30.15
C VAL A 521 20.07 -7.56 -29.84
N LYS A 522 20.92 -8.04 -30.74
CA LYS A 522 21.64 -9.32 -30.58
C LYS A 522 22.65 -9.24 -29.44
N ARG A 523 23.12 -10.41 -29.01
CA ARG A 523 24.21 -10.51 -28.02
C ARG A 523 25.44 -9.73 -28.48
N GLY A 524 25.93 -8.82 -27.64
CA GLY A 524 27.12 -8.00 -27.90
C GLY A 524 26.93 -6.93 -28.98
N GLU A 525 25.71 -6.75 -29.50
CA GLU A 525 25.40 -5.73 -30.49
C GLU A 525 25.14 -4.38 -29.82
N THR A 526 25.61 -3.32 -30.46
CA THR A 526 25.21 -1.94 -30.16
C THR A 526 24.37 -1.41 -31.31
N VAL A 527 23.10 -1.11 -31.04
CA VAL A 527 22.21 -0.42 -31.99
C VAL A 527 22.30 1.08 -31.76
N THR A 528 22.52 1.82 -32.84
CA THR A 528 22.48 3.28 -32.86
C THR A 528 21.13 3.74 -33.39
N LEU A 529 20.43 4.58 -32.62
CA LEU A 529 19.19 5.24 -33.00
C LEU A 529 19.44 6.73 -33.10
N GLU A 530 18.80 7.37 -34.07
CA GLU A 530 19.04 8.77 -34.39
C GLU A 530 17.72 9.51 -34.54
N THR A 531 17.67 10.72 -34.00
CA THR A 531 16.62 11.69 -34.31
C THR A 531 17.24 12.94 -34.90
N ASN A 532 16.56 13.46 -35.91
CA ASN A 532 16.83 14.78 -36.44
C ASN A 532 15.48 15.45 -36.67
N TYR A 533 15.20 16.53 -35.95
CA TYR A 533 14.05 17.37 -36.22
C TYR A 533 14.47 18.83 -36.38
N THR A 534 13.70 19.54 -37.19
CA THR A 534 13.87 20.97 -37.43
C THR A 534 12.69 21.73 -36.84
N VAL A 535 12.97 22.79 -36.08
CA VAL A 535 11.98 23.74 -35.58
C VAL A 535 12.12 25.05 -36.36
N GLN A 536 11.02 25.56 -36.93
CA GLN A 536 10.98 26.82 -37.67
C GLN A 536 9.95 27.77 -37.08
N TRP A 537 10.32 29.04 -36.91
CA TRP A 537 9.44 30.08 -36.36
C TRP A 537 9.72 31.47 -36.96
N PRO A 538 8.81 32.45 -36.83
CA PRO A 538 9.01 33.81 -37.34
C PRO A 538 10.24 34.52 -36.74
N LEU A 539 10.83 35.47 -37.47
CA LEU A 539 12.04 36.18 -37.04
C LEU A 539 11.82 37.03 -35.79
N GLU A 540 10.65 37.66 -35.71
CA GLU A 540 10.21 38.54 -34.63
C GLU A 540 9.73 37.79 -33.36
N MET A 541 9.62 36.47 -33.43
CA MET A 541 9.16 35.63 -32.32
C MET A 541 10.38 35.10 -31.54
N GLU A 542 10.39 35.35 -30.23
CA GLU A 542 11.33 34.70 -29.31
C GLU A 542 10.75 33.37 -28.83
N ILE A 543 11.58 32.34 -28.83
CA ILE A 543 11.25 31.03 -28.25
C ILE A 543 12.35 30.63 -27.28
N ASP A 544 11.98 29.87 -26.25
CA ASP A 544 12.93 29.24 -25.33
C ASP A 544 13.60 28.05 -26.04
N GLN A 545 14.78 28.30 -26.62
CA GLN A 545 15.55 27.28 -27.32
C GLN A 545 16.16 26.25 -26.36
N GLU A 546 16.38 26.60 -25.09
CA GLU A 546 16.94 25.66 -24.10
C GLU A 546 15.94 24.55 -23.79
N SER A 547 14.63 24.85 -23.82
CA SER A 547 13.59 23.83 -23.67
C SER A 547 13.61 22.72 -24.73
N LEU A 548 14.28 22.96 -25.87
CA LEU A 548 14.40 22.04 -26.99
C LEU A 548 15.70 21.22 -26.96
N ILE A 549 16.62 21.53 -26.04
CA ILE A 549 17.95 20.90 -25.93
C ILE A 549 17.88 19.77 -24.92
#